data_AF-A0A3N1IE97-F1
#
_entry.id   AF-A0A3N1IE97-F1
#
_cell.length_a   1.000
_cell.length_b   1.000
_cell.length_c   1.000
_cell.angle_alpha   90.00
_cell.angle_beta   90.00
_cell.angle_gamma   90.00
#
_symmetry.space_group_name_H-M   'P 1'
#
loop_
_entity.id
_entity.type
_entity.pdbx_description
1 polymer ?
#
loop_
_entity_poly.entity_id
_entity_poly.type
_entity_poly.pdbx_seq_one_letter_code
_entity_poly.pdbx_strand_id
1 'polypeptide(L)' 'MDEQLYTVKAFSNAYEFKPSRGCVYIQTDMTQAQVETLKAREAEENPDRWLKVEAQ' A
#
# COMPACT_ATOMS: atom_id res chain seq x y z
N MET A 1 15.41 -6.43 19.19
CA MET A 1 14.32 -5.45 18.97
C MET A 1 13.28 -6.19 18.19
N ASP A 2 12.05 -6.24 18.68
CA ASP A 2 10.94 -6.85 17.95
C ASP A 2 10.71 -6.01 16.69
N GLU A 3 10.81 -6.62 15.51
CA GLU A 3 10.67 -5.90 14.24
C GLU A 3 9.19 -5.61 14.02
N GLN A 4 8.80 -4.33 14.11
CA GLN A 4 7.41 -3.92 13.90
C GLN A 4 7.00 -4.23 12.46
N LEU A 5 5.99 -5.10 12.32
CA LEU A 5 5.40 -5.46 11.05
C LEU A 5 4.21 -4.57 10.72
N TYR A 6 4.02 -4.35 9.42
CA TYR A 6 2.99 -3.48 8.87
C TYR A 6 2.17 -4.20 7.80
N THR A 7 0.89 -3.86 7.77
CA THR A 7 -0.01 -4.17 6.66
C THR A 7 -0.18 -2.93 5.79
N VAL A 8 0.07 -3.07 4.48
CA VAL A 8 -0.14 -2.03 3.49
C VAL A 8 -1.31 -2.40 2.58
N LYS A 9 -2.26 -1.48 2.43
CA LYS A 9 -3.40 -1.61 1.51
C LYS A 9 -3.30 -0.50 0.47
N ALA A 10 -3.27 -0.87 -0.81
CA ALA A 10 -3.25 0.07 -1.92
C ALA A 10 -4.64 0.31 -2.46
N PHE A 11 -4.95 1.56 -2.79
CA PHE A 11 -6.23 1.98 -3.35
C PHE A 11 -6.00 2.82 -4.60
N SER A 12 -6.95 2.79 -5.53
CA SER A 12 -6.88 3.59 -6.76
C SER A 12 -8.23 4.22 -7.07
N ASN A 13 -8.19 5.44 -7.61
CA ASN A 13 -9.37 6.13 -8.12
C ASN A 13 -9.61 5.88 -9.62
N ALA A 14 -8.80 5.04 -10.27
CA ALA A 14 -8.99 4.77 -11.69
C ALA A 14 -10.36 4.09 -11.94
N TYR A 15 -10.95 4.38 -13.10
CA TYR A 15 -12.28 3.90 -13.48
C TYR A 15 -12.40 2.37 -13.44
N GLU A 16 -11.30 1.66 -13.72
CA GLU A 16 -11.20 0.20 -13.69
C GLU A 16 -11.33 -0.37 -12.26
N PHE A 17 -11.10 0.44 -11.22
CA PHE A 17 -11.15 0.07 -9.81
C PHE A 17 -12.33 0.70 -9.05
N LYS A 18 -13.43 1.04 -9.77
CA LYS A 18 -14.67 1.67 -9.25
C LYS A 18 -15.15 1.17 -7.86
N PRO A 19 -15.83 2.03 -7.07
CA PRO A 19 -15.59 2.25 -5.64
C PRO A 19 -16.15 1.19 -4.68
N SER A 20 -16.84 0.16 -5.17
CA SER A 20 -17.38 -0.89 -4.30
C SER A 20 -16.29 -1.80 -3.71
N ARG A 21 -15.08 -1.78 -4.29
CA ARG A 21 -13.94 -2.64 -3.91
C ARG A 21 -12.58 -1.99 -4.12
N GLY A 22 -12.46 -0.66 -3.94
CA GLY A 22 -11.32 0.18 -4.36
C GLY A 22 -9.91 -0.18 -3.83
N CYS A 23 -9.72 -1.33 -3.20
CA CYS A 23 -8.42 -1.90 -2.85
C CYS A 23 -7.82 -2.63 -4.05
N VAL A 24 -6.66 -2.17 -4.52
CA VAL A 24 -5.87 -2.78 -5.59
C VAL A 24 -5.15 -4.04 -5.08
N TYR A 25 -4.52 -3.94 -3.90
CA TYR A 25 -3.85 -5.07 -3.25
C TYR A 25 -3.66 -4.84 -1.74
N ILE A 26 -3.37 -5.92 -1.03
CA ILE A 26 -3.03 -5.93 0.40
C ILE A 26 -1.72 -6.72 0.55
N GLN A 27 -0.73 -6.13 1.21
CA GLN A 27 0.47 -6.83 1.66
C GLN A 27 0.54 -6.79 3.19
N THR A 28 0.79 -7.93 3.82
CA THR A 28 0.94 -8.07 5.27
C THR A 28 2.40 -8.38 5.61
N ASP A 29 2.75 -8.27 6.89
CA ASP A 29 4.04 -8.71 7.42
C ASP A 29 5.25 -7.99 6.79
N MET A 30 5.04 -6.72 6.39
CA MET A 30 6.09 -5.90 5.80
C MET A 30 6.89 -5.17 6.87
N THR A 31 8.21 -5.09 6.69
CA THR A 31 9.07 -4.24 7.51
C THR A 31 8.94 -2.78 7.11
N GLN A 32 9.33 -1.85 8.00
CA GLN A 32 9.29 -0.41 7.70
C GLN A 32 10.08 -0.05 6.43
N ALA A 33 11.27 -0.63 6.23
CA ALA A 33 12.09 -0.38 5.05
C ALA A 33 11.41 -0.85 3.74
N GLN A 34 10.69 -1.98 3.81
CA GLN A 34 9.90 -2.47 2.68
C GLN A 34 8.71 -1.56 2.38
N VAL A 35 8.04 -1.02 3.42
CA VAL A 35 6.94 -0.06 3.27
C VAL A 35 7.42 1.21 2.57
N GLU A 36 8.57 1.75 2.95
CA GLU A 36 9.12 2.96 2.33
C GLU A 36 9.51 2.71 0.86
N THR A 37 10.13 1.57 0.58
CA THR A 37 10.45 1.15 -0.79
C THR A 37 9.19 1.03 -1.65
N LEU A 38 8.13 0.42 -1.10
CA LEU A 38 6.86 0.26 -1.78
C LEU A 38 6.16 1.61 -2.03
N LYS A 39 6.21 2.54 -1.05
CA LYS A 39 5.69 3.90 -1.23
C LYS A 39 6.38 4.64 -2.36
N ALA A 40 7.72 4.58 -2.42
CA ALA A 40 8.50 5.24 -3.47
C ALA A 40 8.15 4.66 -4.86
N ARG A 41 8.10 3.34 -4.96
CA ARG A 41 7.76 2.65 -6.21
C ARG A 41 6.35 3.00 -6.71
N GLU A 42 5.33 2.93 -5.84
CA GLU A 42 3.96 3.25 -6.25
C GLU A 42 3.79 4.73 -6.61
N ALA A 43 4.50 5.65 -5.94
CA ALA A 43 4.48 7.07 -6.30
C ALA A 43 5.08 7.34 -7.68
N GLU A 44 6.07 6.55 -8.10
CA GLU A 44 6.71 6.66 -9.42
C GLU A 44 5.87 5.99 -10.52
N GLU A 45 5.44 4.74 -10.31
CA GLU A 45 4.78 3.95 -11.34
C GLU A 45 3.27 4.21 -11.43
N ASN A 46 2.61 4.61 -10.33
CA ASN A 46 1.17 4.72 -10.24
C ASN A 46 0.73 5.90 -9.33
N PRO A 47 0.95 7.17 -9.75
CA PRO A 47 0.72 8.36 -8.92
C PRO A 47 -0.73 8.55 -8.45
N ASP A 48 -1.72 7.97 -9.14
CA ASP A 48 -3.13 7.98 -8.76
C ASP A 48 -3.50 6.96 -7.65
N ARG A 49 -2.53 6.15 -7.22
CA ARG A 49 -2.71 5.20 -6.11
C ARG A 49 -2.32 5.82 -4.79
N TRP A 50 -3.08 5.49 -3.75
CA TRP A 50 -2.75 5.86 -2.38
C TRP A 50 -2.68 4.62 -1.49
N LEU A 51 -1.77 4.67 -0.52
CA LEU A 51 -1.44 3.54 0.34
C LEU A 51 -1.89 3.84 1.78
N LYS A 52 -2.65 2.92 2.37
CA LYS A 52 -2.93 2.89 3.80
C LYS A 52 -1.97 1.91 4.48
N VAL A 53 -1.22 2.37 5.46
CA VAL A 53 -0.29 1.54 6.26
C VAL A 53 -0.84 1.42 7.68
N GLU A 54 -0.98 0.20 8.17
CA GLU A 54 -1.49 -0.13 9.51
C GLU A 54 -0.45 -1.00 10.22
N ALA A 55 -0.06 -0.66 11.45
CA ALA A 55 0.80 -1.52 12.27
C ALA A 55 0.02 -2.77 12.71
N GLN A 56 0.69 -3.92 12.71
CA GLN A 56 0.16 -5.18 13.24
C GLN A 56 0.33 -5.28 14.75
#